data_AF-A0A0C2I9K3-F1
#
_entry.id   AF-A0A0C2I9K3-F1
#
_cell.length_a   1.000
_cell.length_b   1.000
_cell.length_c   1.000
_cell.angle_alpha   90.00
_cell.angle_beta   90.00
_cell.angle_gamma   90.00
#
_symmetry.space_group_name_H-M   'P 1'
#
loop_
_entity.id
_entity.type
_entity.pdbx_description
1 polymer ?
#
loop_
_entity_poly.entity_id
_entity_poly.type
_entity_poly.pdbx_seq_one_letter_code
_entity_poly.pdbx_strand_id
1 'polypeptide(L)'
;MERTARLLPFACLLLSLSPLAQAGEAPVDCAALHEKANAEAGSYRPPVEGKVIGKGRAYFHSAPNSACITKKVFVVPGDSLTVYASTEDGWAQVMYIAKDGDDFSGWVEENRVELGRHYGADPAPSTPPEQ
;
A
#
# COMPACT_ATOMS: atom_id res chain seq x y z
N MET A 1 -24.98 -78.89 14.39
CA MET A 1 -24.10 -78.46 15.49
C MET A 1 -23.04 -77.55 14.86
N GLU A 2 -23.41 -76.32 14.53
CA GLU A 2 -23.22 -75.15 15.40
C GLU A 2 -21.77 -75.04 15.90
N ARG A 3 -21.00 -74.07 15.36
CA ARG A 3 -20.61 -72.86 16.12
C ARG A 3 -19.58 -71.99 15.38
N THR A 4 -19.83 -70.70 15.53
CA THR A 4 -18.87 -69.58 15.63
C THR A 4 -18.22 -69.06 14.35
N ALA A 5 -18.83 -67.96 13.88
CA ALA A 5 -18.20 -66.88 13.15
C ALA A 5 -16.90 -66.42 13.83
N ARG A 6 -15.87 -66.16 13.03
CA ARG A 6 -14.76 -65.28 13.38
C ARG A 6 -14.64 -64.22 12.31
N LEU A 7 -15.18 -63.04 12.62
CA LEU A 7 -14.77 -61.78 12.04
C LEU A 7 -13.28 -61.57 12.34
N LEU A 8 -12.49 -61.19 11.34
CA LEU A 8 -11.24 -60.43 11.50
C LEU A 8 -10.91 -59.75 10.15
N PRO A 9 -10.19 -58.63 10.16
CA PRO A 9 -10.74 -57.31 9.91
C PRO A 9 -10.36 -56.81 8.51
N PHE A 10 -11.25 -56.04 7.89
CA PHE A 10 -10.91 -55.19 6.76
C PHE A 10 -9.75 -54.28 7.19
N ALA A 11 -8.55 -54.58 6.71
CA ALA A 11 -7.39 -53.72 6.88
C ALA A 11 -7.68 -52.41 6.15
N CYS A 12 -7.96 -51.36 6.95
CA CYS A 12 -8.24 -50.01 6.53
C CYS A 12 -7.12 -49.46 5.65
N LEU A 13 -7.30 -49.57 4.34
CA LEU A 13 -6.56 -48.79 3.35
C LEU A 13 -7.23 -47.41 3.25
N LEU A 14 -7.12 -46.61 4.31
CA LEU A 14 -7.52 -45.21 4.30
C LEU A 14 -6.26 -44.37 4.23
N LEU A 15 -5.77 -44.19 3.00
CA LEU A 15 -4.92 -43.06 2.63
C LEU A 15 -5.66 -41.80 3.07
N SER A 16 -5.23 -41.21 4.18
CA SER A 16 -5.68 -39.92 4.67
C SER A 16 -5.34 -38.85 3.64
N LEU A 17 -6.27 -38.59 2.73
CA LEU A 17 -6.36 -37.30 2.03
C LEU A 17 -6.74 -36.27 3.09
N SER A 18 -5.73 -35.74 3.79
CA SER A 18 -5.92 -34.51 4.55
C SER A 18 -6.16 -33.38 3.54
N PRO A 19 -7.31 -32.70 3.57
CA PRO A 19 -7.45 -31.49 2.79
C PRO A 19 -6.40 -30.50 3.31
N LEU A 20 -5.52 -30.05 2.42
CA LEU A 20 -4.73 -28.85 2.65
C LEU A 20 -5.74 -27.75 2.98
N ALA A 21 -5.83 -27.37 4.26
CA ALA A 21 -6.56 -26.20 4.66
C ALA A 21 -5.90 -25.03 3.93
N GLN A 22 -6.53 -24.57 2.85
CA GLN A 22 -6.12 -23.36 2.17
C GLN A 22 -6.38 -22.23 3.18
N ALA A 23 -5.34 -21.80 3.87
CA ALA A 23 -5.38 -20.57 4.63
C ALA A 23 -5.53 -19.43 3.61
N GLY A 24 -6.78 -19.10 3.28
CA GLY A 24 -7.06 -17.84 2.61
C GLY A 24 -6.75 -16.73 3.61
N GLU A 25 -5.85 -15.83 3.25
CA GLU A 25 -5.66 -14.59 4.01
C GLU A 25 -7.02 -13.87 4.09
N ALA A 26 -7.36 -13.39 5.29
CA ALA A 26 -8.57 -12.62 5.49
C ALA A 26 -8.57 -11.40 4.55
N PRO A 27 -9.73 -10.99 4.01
CA PRO A 27 -9.80 -9.84 3.12
C PRO A 27 -9.28 -8.58 3.83
N VAL A 28 -8.48 -7.79 3.13
CA VAL A 28 -7.93 -6.53 3.65
C VAL A 28 -9.05 -5.50 3.79
N ASP A 29 -9.26 -4.98 5.00
CA ASP A 29 -10.17 -3.86 5.25
C ASP A 29 -9.46 -2.53 4.98
N CYS A 30 -9.61 -2.05 3.75
CA CYS A 30 -9.00 -0.79 3.32
C CYS A 30 -9.57 0.43 4.05
N ALA A 31 -10.82 0.41 4.51
CA ALA A 31 -11.37 1.55 5.23
C ALA A 31 -10.75 1.66 6.63
N ALA A 32 -10.67 0.55 7.36
CA ALA A 32 -10.02 0.52 8.67
C ALA A 32 -8.54 0.90 8.59
N LEU A 33 -7.82 0.41 7.56
CA LEU A 33 -6.42 0.77 7.34
C LEU A 33 -6.24 2.26 7.03
N HIS A 34 -7.14 2.86 6.25
CA HIS A 34 -7.11 4.29 5.96
C HIS A 34 -7.24 5.13 7.23
N GLU A 35 -8.24 4.84 8.07
CA GLU A 35 -8.48 5.57 9.31
C GLU A 35 -7.29 5.46 10.27
N LYS A 36 -6.73 4.25 10.42
CA LYS A 36 -5.54 4.03 11.24
C LYS A 36 -4.35 4.84 10.71
N ALA A 37 -4.09 4.76 9.41
CA ALA A 37 -2.97 5.46 8.80
C ALA A 37 -3.09 6.98 8.93
N ASN A 38 -4.29 7.55 8.78
CA ASN A 38 -4.51 8.98 9.00
C ASN A 38 -4.24 9.43 10.45
N ALA A 39 -4.50 8.56 11.42
CA ALA A 39 -4.26 8.85 12.84
C ALA A 39 -2.77 8.77 13.22
N GLU A 40 -2.01 7.87 12.58
CA GLU A 40 -0.65 7.50 13.00
C GLU A 40 0.45 8.04 12.07
N ALA A 41 0.17 8.36 10.80
CA ALA A 41 1.19 8.78 9.85
C ALA A 41 1.87 10.10 10.25
N GLY A 42 3.16 10.20 9.95
CA GLY A 42 3.94 11.41 10.18
C GLY A 42 3.47 12.52 9.25
N SER A 43 2.78 13.52 9.80
CA SER A 43 2.20 14.61 9.00
C SER A 43 3.19 15.73 8.70
N TYR A 44 3.24 16.17 7.45
CA TYR A 44 3.97 17.35 7.00
C TYR A 44 3.10 18.61 7.12
N ARG A 45 3.54 19.57 7.94
CA ARG A 45 2.89 20.89 8.08
C ARG A 45 3.94 21.99 8.05
N PRO A 46 4.02 22.81 6.97
CA PRO A 46 3.18 22.73 5.76
C PRO A 46 3.45 21.45 4.95
N PRO A 47 2.59 21.09 3.98
CA PRO A 47 2.85 19.92 3.11
C PRO A 47 4.20 20.06 2.38
N VAL A 48 4.73 18.94 1.89
CA VAL A 48 5.97 18.93 1.09
C VAL A 48 5.66 18.77 -0.39
N GLU A 49 6.50 19.37 -1.23
CA GLU A 49 6.52 19.11 -2.67
C GLU A 49 6.91 17.65 -2.92
N GLY A 50 6.32 17.00 -3.92
CA GLY A 50 6.67 15.65 -4.36
C GLY A 50 6.81 15.56 -5.86
N LYS A 51 7.76 14.75 -6.33
CA LYS A 51 7.95 14.45 -7.75
C LYS A 51 7.88 12.94 -7.98
N VAL A 52 7.04 12.50 -8.91
CA VAL A 52 6.95 11.07 -9.23
C VAL A 52 8.21 10.62 -9.96
N ILE A 53 8.81 9.53 -9.48
CA ILE A 53 10.04 8.94 -10.02
C ILE A 53 9.86 7.45 -10.38
N GLY A 54 10.93 6.85 -10.90
CA GLY A 54 10.96 5.45 -11.31
C GLY A 54 10.45 5.22 -12.74
N LYS A 55 9.81 4.07 -12.98
CA LYS A 55 9.31 3.65 -14.30
C LYS A 55 7.86 3.18 -14.23
N GLY A 56 7.11 3.39 -15.31
CA GLY A 56 5.71 2.97 -15.40
C GLY A 56 4.78 3.75 -14.46
N ARG A 57 3.55 3.24 -14.28
CA ARG A 57 2.50 3.90 -13.49
C ARG A 57 2.70 3.65 -12.00
N ALA A 58 2.56 4.69 -11.19
CA ALA A 58 2.35 4.60 -9.75
C ALA A 58 0.84 4.77 -9.48
N TYR A 59 0.18 3.70 -9.04
CA TYR A 59 -1.26 3.72 -8.80
C TYR A 59 -1.57 4.29 -7.43
N PHE A 60 -2.69 4.99 -7.35
CA PHE A 60 -3.26 5.44 -6.08
C PHE A 60 -3.92 4.26 -5.38
N HIS A 61 -3.88 4.30 -4.05
CA HIS A 61 -4.53 3.35 -3.17
C HIS A 61 -5.42 4.11 -2.18
N SER A 62 -6.54 3.52 -1.78
CA SER A 62 -7.42 4.11 -0.77
C SER A 62 -6.82 4.05 0.64
N ALA A 63 -5.87 3.15 0.86
CA ALA A 63 -5.15 2.93 2.12
C ALA A 63 -3.71 2.47 1.83
N PRO A 64 -2.77 2.52 2.79
CA PRO A 64 -1.38 2.11 2.60
C PRO A 64 -1.21 0.58 2.55
N ASN A 65 -1.78 -0.03 1.52
CA ASN A 65 -1.68 -1.47 1.26
C ASN A 65 -1.92 -1.74 -0.23
N SER A 66 -1.14 -2.66 -0.81
CA SER A 66 -1.20 -2.99 -2.24
C SER A 66 -2.55 -3.59 -2.68
N ALA A 67 -3.29 -4.23 -1.76
CA ALA A 67 -4.64 -4.72 -2.03
C ALA A 67 -5.66 -3.59 -2.20
N CYS A 68 -5.38 -2.39 -1.69
CA CYS A 68 -6.27 -1.23 -1.69
C CYS A 68 -6.14 -0.35 -2.95
N ILE A 69 -5.74 -0.93 -4.08
CA ILE A 69 -5.46 -0.22 -5.33
C ILE A 69 -6.72 0.38 -5.99
N THR A 70 -6.66 1.66 -6.33
CA THR A 70 -7.65 2.37 -7.14
C THR A 70 -7.25 2.30 -8.62
N LYS A 71 -7.58 1.19 -9.29
CA LYS A 71 -7.05 0.80 -10.62
C LYS A 71 -7.14 1.84 -11.75
N LYS A 72 -8.00 2.86 -11.63
CA LYS A 72 -8.19 3.90 -12.65
C LYS A 72 -7.39 5.18 -12.38
N VAL A 73 -6.80 5.33 -11.19
CA VAL A 73 -6.11 6.55 -10.77
C VAL A 73 -4.63 6.23 -10.60
N PHE A 74 -3.80 6.88 -11.41
CA PHE A 74 -2.35 6.71 -11.38
C PHE A 74 -1.65 7.97 -11.85
N VAL A 75 -0.39 8.09 -11.47
CA VAL A 75 0.54 9.11 -11.93
C VAL A 75 1.76 8.45 -12.59
N VAL A 76 2.50 9.22 -13.36
CA VAL A 76 3.68 8.77 -14.10
C VAL A 76 4.91 9.61 -13.74
N PRO A 77 6.13 9.12 -14.01
CA PRO A 77 7.34 9.87 -13.71
C PRO A 77 7.31 11.29 -14.29
N GLY A 78 7.66 12.29 -13.47
CA GLY A 78 7.59 13.71 -13.82
C GLY A 78 6.37 14.45 -13.26
N ASP A 79 5.29 13.74 -12.89
CA ASP A 79 4.11 14.36 -12.28
C ASP A 79 4.45 14.99 -10.92
N SER A 80 3.90 16.17 -10.65
CA SER A 80 4.04 16.85 -9.36
C SER A 80 2.94 16.39 -8.40
N LEU A 81 3.31 16.17 -7.15
CA LEU A 81 2.41 15.81 -6.05
C LEU A 81 2.55 16.82 -4.92
N THR A 82 1.48 16.97 -4.15
CA THR A 82 1.53 17.53 -2.80
C THR A 82 1.52 16.37 -1.82
N VAL A 83 2.52 16.26 -0.95
CA VAL A 83 2.63 15.16 0.03
C VAL A 83 2.28 15.67 1.42
N TYR A 84 1.31 15.01 2.06
CA TYR A 84 0.75 15.42 3.35
C TYR A 84 1.28 14.62 4.52
N ALA A 85 1.59 13.35 4.31
CA ALA A 85 2.09 12.47 5.35
C ALA A 85 2.84 11.27 4.76
N SER A 86 3.67 10.65 5.59
CA SER A 86 4.30 9.37 5.30
C SER A 86 4.13 8.39 6.45
N THR A 87 3.93 7.11 6.11
CA THR A 87 3.97 6.01 7.08
C THR A 87 5.38 5.43 7.17
N GLU A 88 5.75 4.86 8.31
CA GLU A 88 7.03 4.13 8.45
C GLU A 88 7.15 2.95 7.48
N ASP A 89 6.02 2.37 7.06
CA ASP A 89 5.96 1.25 6.10
C ASP A 89 6.11 1.67 4.62
N GLY A 90 6.56 2.90 4.36
CA GLY A 90 6.93 3.35 3.00
C GLY A 90 5.74 3.75 2.11
N TRP A 91 4.70 4.35 2.68
CA TRP A 91 3.58 4.93 1.95
C TRP A 91 3.50 6.43 2.17
N ALA A 92 3.22 7.16 1.09
CA ALA A 92 3.00 8.59 1.11
C ALA A 92 1.53 8.90 0.84
N GLN A 93 0.92 9.73 1.68
CA GLN A 93 -0.39 10.33 1.42
C GLN A 93 -0.20 11.57 0.55
N VAL A 94 -0.79 11.57 -0.63
CA VAL A 94 -0.56 12.57 -1.65
C VAL A 94 -1.84 13.09 -2.26
N MET A 95 -1.76 14.28 -2.83
CA MET A 95 -2.73 14.83 -3.78
C MET A 95 -2.05 15.11 -5.11
N TYR A 96 -2.74 14.78 -6.19
CA TYR A 96 -2.38 15.08 -7.56
C TYR A 96 -3.45 15.95 -8.19
N ILE A 97 -3.06 17.01 -8.89
CA ILE A 97 -3.97 17.81 -9.70
C ILE A 97 -3.68 17.47 -11.16
N ALA A 98 -4.65 16.88 -11.83
CA ALA A 98 -4.57 16.51 -13.24
C ALA A 98 -4.64 17.75 -14.15
N LYS A 99 -4.33 17.56 -15.43
CA LYS A 99 -4.24 18.65 -16.41
C LYS A 99 -5.58 19.33 -16.69
N ASP A 100 -6.67 18.60 -16.50
CA ASP A 100 -8.05 19.08 -16.59
C ASP A 100 -8.53 19.79 -15.31
N GLY A 101 -7.72 19.78 -14.25
CA GLY A 101 -8.00 20.42 -12.98
C GLY A 101 -8.62 19.51 -11.93
N ASP A 102 -8.93 18.25 -12.27
CA ASP A 102 -9.43 17.27 -11.31
C ASP A 102 -8.35 16.94 -10.28
N ASP A 103 -8.73 16.89 -9.00
CA ASP A 103 -7.84 16.49 -7.92
C ASP A 103 -8.09 15.05 -7.46
N PHE A 104 -6.99 14.34 -7.20
CA PHE A 104 -7.00 12.97 -6.73
C PHE A 104 -6.15 12.88 -5.47
N SER A 105 -6.75 12.41 -4.37
CA SER A 105 -6.05 12.17 -3.11
C SER A 105 -6.00 10.67 -2.80
N GLY A 106 -4.93 10.22 -2.17
CA GLY A 106 -4.78 8.83 -1.74
C GLY A 106 -3.35 8.49 -1.33
N TRP A 107 -3.07 7.20 -1.30
CA TRP A 107 -1.77 6.65 -0.91
C TRP A 107 -1.00 6.14 -2.13
N VAL A 108 0.29 6.40 -2.18
CA VAL A 108 1.24 5.82 -3.15
C VAL A 108 2.43 5.24 -2.40
N GLU A 109 3.12 4.28 -3.00
CA GLU A 109 4.40 3.81 -2.48
C GLU A 109 5.39 4.99 -2.44
N GLU A 110 5.97 5.28 -1.27
CA GLU A 110 6.83 6.44 -1.06
C GLU A 110 8.09 6.38 -1.92
N ASN A 111 8.61 5.18 -2.20
CA ASN A 111 9.76 5.00 -3.10
C ASN A 111 9.50 5.45 -4.56
N ARG A 112 8.24 5.77 -4.90
CA ARG A 112 7.82 6.35 -6.19
C ARG A 112 7.81 7.87 -6.16
N VAL A 113 8.13 8.50 -5.03
CA VAL A 113 8.05 9.94 -4.81
C VAL A 113 9.40 10.44 -4.30
N GLU A 114 10.02 11.31 -5.06
CA GLU A 114 11.11 12.15 -4.55
C GLU A 114 10.50 13.30 -3.75
N LEU A 115 10.77 13.34 -2.44
CA LEU A 115 10.31 14.41 -1.56
C LEU A 115 11.17 15.66 -1.76
N GLY A 116 10.50 16.79 -1.97
CA GLY A 116 11.10 18.10 -2.08
C GLY A 116 11.03 18.88 -0.77
N ARG A 117 10.97 20.21 -0.90
CA ARG A 117 10.87 21.12 0.23
C ARG A 117 9.43 21.27 0.72
N HIS A 118 9.30 21.75 1.95
CA HIS A 118 8.04 22.25 2.48
C HIS A 118 7.51 23.43 1.64
N TYR A 119 6.21 23.44 1.32
CA TYR A 119 5.58 24.58 0.68
C TYR A 119 5.71 25.82 1.56
N GLY A 120 6.21 26.91 0.97
CA GLY A 120 6.48 28.15 1.71
C GLY A 120 7.81 28.16 2.48
N ALA A 121 8.65 27.14 2.35
CA ALA A 121 10.03 27.22 2.83
C ALA A 121 10.78 28.33 2.09
N ASP A 122 11.62 29.06 2.83
CA ASP A 122 12.51 30.07 2.26
C ASP A 122 13.33 29.46 1.10
N PRO A 123 13.55 30.20 0.01
CA PRO A 123 14.43 29.73 -1.04
C PRO A 123 15.81 29.45 -0.45
N ALA A 124 16.44 28.34 -0.88
CA ALA A 124 17.80 28.03 -0.49
C ALA A 124 18.70 29.26 -0.79
N PRO A 125 19.63 29.62 0.12
CA PRO A 125 20.50 30.76 -0.11
C PRO A 125 21.22 30.59 -1.44
N SER A 126 21.18 31.63 -2.28
CA SER A 126 21.72 31.61 -3.64
C SER A 126 23.24 31.62 -3.71
N THR A 127 23.92 31.66 -2.56
CA THR A 127 25.38 31.73 -2.48
C THR A 127 25.93 30.39 -2.00
N PRO A 128 26.81 29.73 -2.77
CA PRO A 128 27.53 28.54 -2.29
C PRO A 128 28.30 28.86 -1.00
N PRO A 129 28.52 27.88 -0.11
CA PRO A 129 29.31 28.10 1.11
C PRO A 129 30.70 28.61 0.74
N GLU A 130 31.04 29.80 1.21
CA GLU A 130 32.38 30.37 1.13
C GLU A 130 33.30 29.48 2.00
N GLN A 131 34.35 28.93 1.36
CA GLN A 131 35.34 28.04 1.98
C GLN A 131 36.45 28.84 2.66
#